data_AF-E8QZB2-F1
#
_entry.id   AF-E8QZB2-F1
#
_cell.length_a   1.000
_cell.length_b   1.000
_cell.length_c   1.000
_cell.angle_alpha   90.00
_cell.angle_beta   90.00
_cell.angle_gamma   90.00
#
_symmetry.space_group_name_H-M   'P 1'
#
loop_
_entity.id
_entity.type
_entity.pdbx_description
1 polymer ?
#
loop_
_entity_poly.entity_id
_entity_poly.type
_entity_poly.pdbx_seq_one_letter_code
_entity_poly.pdbx_strand_id
1 'polypeptide(L)' 'MSVNDVVKRNWIEIQKRYPYPVNAIGVRIQAKDEKTLRIWRDEGIDKFVKK' A
#
# COMPACT_ATOMS: atom_id res chain seq x y z
N MET A 1 13.79 7.25 0.80
CA MET A 1 14.04 5.80 0.96
C MET A 1 13.10 5.10 -0.01
N SER A 2 13.61 4.61 -1.12
CA SER A 2 12.77 3.85 -2.06
C SER A 2 12.48 2.49 -1.46
N VAL A 3 11.21 2.09 -1.46
CA VAL A 3 10.83 0.72 -1.07
C VAL A 3 11.44 -0.23 -2.10
N ASN A 4 11.98 -1.36 -1.63
CA ASN A 4 12.54 -2.39 -2.51
C ASN A 4 11.50 -2.81 -3.57
N ASP A 5 11.88 -2.87 -4.84
CA ASP A 5 11.00 -3.23 -5.97
C ASP A 5 10.21 -4.54 -5.75
N VAL A 6 10.82 -5.54 -5.11
CA VAL A 6 10.15 -6.82 -4.79
C VAL A 6 9.01 -6.59 -3.80
N VAL A 7 9.25 -5.79 -2.77
CA VAL A 7 8.25 -5.42 -1.77
C VAL A 7 7.14 -4.60 -2.41
N LYS A 8 7.47 -3.65 -3.29
CA LYS A 8 6.48 -2.84 -4.01
C LYS A 8 5.58 -3.68 -4.89
N ARG A 9 6.13 -4.60 -5.69
CA ARG A 9 5.35 -5.51 -6.54
C ARG A 9 4.40 -6.37 -5.71
N ASN A 10 4.90 -6.97 -4.62
CA ASN A 10 4.06 -7.76 -3.73
C ASN A 10 2.96 -6.89 -3.08
N TRP A 11 3.30 -5.70 -2.64
CA TRP A 11 2.36 -4.76 -2.04
C TRP A 11 1.24 -4.37 -3.01
N ILE A 12 1.55 -4.10 -4.28
CA ILE A 12 0.53 -3.85 -5.33
C ILE A 12 -0.40 -5.05 -5.50
N GLU A 13 0.15 -6.27 -5.58
CA GLU A 13 -0.65 -7.49 -5.73
C GLU A 13 -1.57 -7.74 -4.52
N ILE A 14 -1.09 -7.39 -3.32
CA ILE A 14 -1.90 -7.43 -2.11
C ILE A 14 -2.99 -6.35 -2.17
N GLN A 15 -2.65 -5.10 -2.52
CA GLN A 15 -3.61 -3.99 -2.58
C GLN A 15 -4.78 -4.27 -3.52
N LYS A 16 -4.54 -4.88 -4.68
CA LYS A 16 -5.59 -5.24 -5.66
C LYS A 16 -6.68 -6.15 -5.07
N ARG A 17 -6.37 -6.91 -4.00
CA ARG A 17 -7.30 -7.82 -3.34
C ARG A 17 -8.24 -7.09 -2.37
N TYR A 18 -7.91 -5.86 -1.98
CA TYR A 18 -8.63 -5.12 -0.94
C TYR A 18 -9.20 -3.78 -1.47
N PRO A 19 -10.44 -3.42 -1.10
CA PRO A 19 -11.04 -2.13 -1.46
C PRO A 19 -10.63 -0.98 -0.52
N TYR A 20 -9.63 -1.19 0.34
CA TYR A 20 -9.16 -0.22 1.34
C TYR A 20 -7.62 -0.20 1.36
N PRO A 21 -6.99 0.88 1.86
CA PRO A 21 -5.54 0.96 1.94
C PRO A 21 -4.98 -0.13 2.85
N VAL A 22 -4.06 -0.92 2.32
CA VAL A 22 -3.30 -1.94 3.06
C VAL A 22 -1.81 -1.66 2.97
N ASN A 23 -1.05 -2.10 3.97
CA ASN A 23 0.41 -2.00 3.96
C ASN A 23 1.05 -3.17 3.19
N ALA A 24 2.38 -3.19 3.11
CA ALA A 24 3.15 -4.18 2.36
C ALA A 24 2.97 -5.64 2.81
N ILE A 25 2.34 -5.87 3.96
CA ILE A 25 2.04 -7.19 4.52
C ILE A 25 0.53 -7.51 4.51
N GLY A 26 -0.30 -6.64 3.91
CA GLY A 26 -1.74 -6.87 3.77
C GLY A 26 -2.59 -6.48 4.98
N VAL A 27 -2.03 -5.77 5.95
CA VAL A 27 -2.78 -5.21 7.07
C VAL A 27 -3.35 -3.85 6.66
N ARG A 28 -4.62 -3.62 6.99
CA ARG A 28 -5.29 -2.34 6.73
C ARG A 28 -4.53 -1.19 7.40
N ILE A 29 -4.18 -0.17 6.62
CA ILE A 29 -3.56 1.06 7.12
C ILE A 29 -4.64 1.84 7.87
N GLN A 30 -4.43 2.13 9.15
CA GLN A 30 -5.35 2.97 9.92
C GLN A 30 -4.94 4.46 9.78
N ALA A 31 -5.85 5.37 10.12
CA ALA A 31 -5.59 6.81 10.03
C ALA A 31 -4.42 7.26 10.93
N LYS A 32 -4.16 6.56 12.04
CA LYS A 32 -3.01 6.80 12.93
C LYS A 32 -1.66 6.44 12.29
N ASP A 33 -1.67 5.60 11.25
CA ASP A 33 -0.47 5.13 10.55
C ASP A 33 -0.10 6.10 9.41
N GLU A 34 -0.05 7.40 9.71
CA GLU A 34 0.09 8.48 8.73
C GLU A 34 1.32 8.32 7.84
N LYS A 35 2.43 7.85 8.42
CA LYS A 35 3.68 7.60 7.69
C LYS A 35 3.50 6.50 6.64
N THR A 36 2.85 5.41 7.00
CA THR A 36 2.61 4.28 6.08
C THR A 36 1.60 4.67 5.01
N LEU A 37 0.56 5.43 5.37
CA LEU A 37 -0.42 5.95 4.43
C LEU A 37 0.21 6.90 3.41
N ARG A 38 1.13 7.77 3.87
CA ARG A 38 1.89 8.66 3.00
C ARG A 38 2.77 7.88 2.03
N ILE A 39 3.57 6.91 2.52
CA ILE A 39 4.41 6.06 1.67
C ILE A 39 3.56 5.31 0.65
N TRP A 40 2.41 4.78 1.06
CA TRP A 40 1.48 4.09 0.16
C TRP A 40 0.99 4.97 -1.00
N ARG A 41 0.73 6.26 -0.75
CA ARG A 41 0.40 7.25 -1.80
C ARG A 41 1.61 7.67 -2.63
N ASP A 42 2.74 7.97 -2.00
CA ASP A 42 4.00 8.35 -2.67
C ASP A 42 4.48 7.24 -3.63
N GLU A 43 4.31 5.98 -3.24
CA GLU A 43 4.66 4.82 -4.06
C GLU A 43 3.62 4.53 -5.17
N GLY A 44 2.48 5.22 -5.17
CA GLY A 44 1.41 5.11 -6.16
C GLY A 44 0.56 3.84 -6.02
N ILE A 45 0.53 3.23 -4.84
CA ILE A 45 -0.20 1.98 -4.59
C ILE A 45 -1.71 2.22 -4.50
N ASP A 46 -2.11 3.44 -4.18
CA ASP A 46 -3.50 3.91 -4.15
C ASP A 46 -4.27 3.69 -5.46
N LYS A 47 -3.57 3.74 -6.60
CA LYS A 47 -4.16 3.52 -7.92
C LYS A 47 -4.68 2.09 -8.12
N PHE A 48 -4.25 1.15 -7.29
CA PHE A 48 -4.62 -0.26 -7.38
C PHE A 48 -5.69 -0.67 -6.36
N VAL A 49 -6.28 0.29 -5.64
CA VAL A 49 -7.44 0.02 -4.78
C VAL A 49 -8.60 -0.46 -5.65
N LYS A 50 -9.17 -1.61 -5.27
CA LYS A 50 -10.34 -2.16 -5.96
C LYS A 50 -11.52 -1.21 -5.79
N LYS A 51 -12.11 -0.77 -6.91
CA LYS A 51 -13.38 -0.02 -6.93
C LYS A 51 -14.56 -0.92 -6.63
#